data_AF-A0A267MFV4-F1
#
_entry.id   AF-A0A267MFV4-F1
#
_cell.length_a   1.000
_cell.length_b   1.000
_cell.length_c   1.000
_cell.angle_alpha   90.00
_cell.angle_beta   90.00
_cell.angle_gamma   90.00
#
_symmetry.space_group_name_H-M   'P 1'
#
loop_
_entity.id
_entity.type
_entity.pdbx_description
1 polymer ?
#
loop_
_entity_poly.entity_id
_entity_poly.type
_entity_poly.pdbx_seq_one_letter_code
_entity_poly.pdbx_strand_id
1 'polypeptide(L)' 'MTDSIALTDILIQQKFKELLDARKEKKLYDFKSELKKELETILGALKNPEEKKKTEKLLQEI' A
#
# COMPACT_ATOMS: atom_id res chain seq x y z
N MET A 1 18.14 12.49 0.47
CA MET A 1 17.21 12.22 -0.64
C MET A 1 16.77 10.75 -0.54
N THR A 2 15.99 10.38 0.46
CA THR A 2 15.65 8.96 0.72
C THR A 2 14.47 8.89 1.71
N ASP A 3 13.29 9.36 1.33
CA ASP A 3 12.16 9.33 2.26
C ASP A 3 10.85 8.79 1.65
N SER A 4 10.65 8.92 0.33
CA SER A 4 9.37 8.53 -0.28
C SER A 4 9.25 7.05 -0.64
N ILE A 5 10.34 6.38 -1.02
CA ILE A 5 10.31 4.93 -1.32
C ILE A 5 10.00 4.12 -0.04
N ALA A 6 10.43 4.63 1.12
CA ALA A 6 10.23 3.94 2.39
C ALA A 6 8.76 3.74 2.74
N LEU A 7 7.88 4.73 2.48
CA LEU A 7 6.51 4.70 3.02
C LEU A 7 5.62 3.67 2.32
N THR A 8 5.70 3.58 1.00
CA THR A 8 4.97 2.57 0.21
C THR A 8 5.49 1.16 0.48
N ASP A 9 6.81 0.98 0.56
CA ASP A 9 7.41 -0.32 0.86
C ASP A 9 7.04 -0.79 2.27
N ILE A 10 7.03 0.11 3.25
CA ILE A 10 6.55 -0.17 4.62
C ILE A 10 5.09 -0.62 4.60
N LEU A 11 4.23 0.07 3.84
CA LEU A 11 2.81 -0.27 3.72
C LEU A 11 2.60 -1.67 3.13
N ILE A 12 3.30 -1.97 2.03
CA ILE A 12 3.23 -3.27 1.37
C ILE A 12 3.70 -4.37 2.32
N GLN A 13 4.81 -4.16 3.04
CA GLN A 13 5.31 -5.12 4.01
C GLN A 13 4.34 -5.35 5.17
N GLN A 14 3.72 -4.27 5.68
CA GLN A 14 2.71 -4.37 6.74
C GLN A 14 1.50 -5.18 6.26
N LYS A 15 0.95 -4.87 5.08
CA LYS A 15 -0.18 -5.61 4.51
C LYS A 15 0.15 -7.06 4.19
N PHE A 16 1.38 -7.33 3.78
CA PHE A 16 1.82 -8.69 3.49
C PHE A 16 1.87 -9.51 4.79
N LYS A 17 2.32 -8.91 5.88
CA LYS A 17 2.27 -9.53 7.22
C LYS A 17 0.83 -9.79 7.66
N GLU A 18 -0.08 -8.84 7.48
CA GLU A 18 -1.52 -9.01 7.76
C GLU A 18 -2.13 -10.17 6.95
N LEU A 19 -1.77 -10.30 5.67
CA LEU A 19 -2.17 -11.45 4.84
C LEU A 19 -1.61 -12.77 5.38
N LEU A 20 -0.34 -12.81 5.79
CA LEU A 20 0.27 -14.02 6.34
C LEU A 20 -0.40 -14.44 7.65
N ASP A 21 -0.73 -13.50 8.51
CA ASP A 21 -1.41 -13.77 9.77
C ASP A 21 -2.86 -14.20 9.54
N ALA A 22 -3.59 -13.56 8.64
CA ALA A 22 -4.93 -13.99 8.23
C ALA A 22 -4.93 -15.41 7.62
N ARG A 23 -3.90 -15.74 6.83
CA ARG A 23 -3.71 -17.09 6.28
C ARG A 23 -3.49 -18.13 7.37
N LYS A 24 -2.69 -17.83 8.40
CA LYS A 24 -2.51 -18.72 9.56
C LYS A 24 -3.83 -18.96 10.29
N GLU A 25 -4.68 -17.94 10.36
CA GLU A 25 -6.01 -18.01 10.97
C GLU A 25 -7.10 -18.59 10.04
N LYS A 26 -6.73 -19.05 8.83
CA LYS A 26 -7.65 -19.54 7.78
C LYS A 26 -8.75 -18.52 7.40
N LYS A 27 -8.48 -17.22 7.59
CA LYS A 27 -9.36 -16.14 7.18
C LYS A 27 -9.09 -15.79 5.72
N LEU A 28 -10.16 -15.53 4.97
CA LEU A 28 -10.07 -14.93 3.65
C LEU A 28 -9.63 -13.47 3.81
N TYR A 29 -8.48 -13.13 3.24
CA TYR A 29 -7.93 -11.78 3.27
C TYR A 29 -7.73 -11.28 1.84
N ASP A 30 -8.48 -10.25 1.47
CA ASP A 30 -8.36 -9.61 0.16
C ASP A 30 -7.28 -8.51 0.22
N PHE A 31 -6.02 -8.97 0.15
CA PHE A 31 -4.85 -8.10 0.16
C PHE A 31 -4.89 -7.04 -0.94
N LYS A 32 -5.44 -7.39 -2.11
CA LYS A 32 -5.50 -6.49 -3.24
C LYS A 32 -6.41 -5.29 -2.93
N SER A 33 -7.61 -5.57 -2.45
CA SER A 33 -8.58 -4.52 -2.10
C SER A 33 -8.11 -3.68 -0.91
N GLU A 34 -7.50 -4.28 0.10
CA GLU A 34 -7.00 -3.55 1.28
C GLU A 34 -5.77 -2.69 0.97
N LEU A 35 -4.83 -3.21 0.16
CA LEU A 35 -3.68 -2.43 -0.30
C LEU A 35 -4.13 -1.24 -1.16
N LYS A 36 -5.11 -1.44 -2.04
CA LYS A 36 -5.67 -0.38 -2.87
C LYS A 36 -6.25 0.77 -2.03
N LYS A 37 -7.09 0.46 -1.04
CA LYS A 37 -7.69 1.48 -0.15
C LYS A 37 -6.65 2.31 0.60
N GLU A 38 -5.60 1.66 1.11
CA GLU A 38 -4.56 2.39 1.83
C GLU A 38 -3.72 3.27 0.90
N LEU A 39 -3.40 2.79 -0.31
CA LEU A 39 -2.71 3.60 -1.32
C LEU A 39 -3.57 4.80 -1.76
N GLU A 40 -4.89 4.64 -1.91
CA GLU A 40 -5.82 5.75 -2.18
C GLU A 40 -5.83 6.77 -1.02
N THR A 41 -5.79 6.29 0.21
CA THR A 41 -5.73 7.15 1.41
C THR A 41 -4.43 7.95 1.46
N ILE A 42 -3.29 7.30 1.21
CA ILE A 42 -1.98 7.94 1.13
C ILE A 42 -1.95 8.96 0.00
N LEU A 43 -2.49 8.61 -1.17
CA LEU A 43 -2.55 9.52 -2.32
C LEU A 43 -3.29 10.83 -1.98
N GLY A 44 -4.37 10.74 -1.21
CA GLY A 44 -5.11 11.90 -0.70
C GLY A 44 -4.30 12.73 0.32
N ALA A 45 -3.47 12.08 1.13
CA ALA A 45 -2.65 12.73 2.16
C ALA A 45 -1.32 13.30 1.64
N LEU A 46 -0.80 12.78 0.52
CA LEU A 46 0.45 13.24 -0.08
C LEU A 46 0.30 14.70 -0.52
N LYS A 47 1.33 15.50 -0.23
CA LYS A 47 1.44 16.89 -0.71
C LYS A 47 2.46 17.03 -1.83
N ASN A 48 3.38 16.08 -1.95
CA ASN A 48 4.42 16.06 -2.96
C ASN A 48 3.86 15.50 -4.30
N PRO A 49 3.87 16.27 -5.39
CA PRO A 49 3.32 15.84 -6.68
C PRO A 49 4.08 14.68 -7.34
N GLU A 50 5.38 14.53 -7.09
CA GLU A 50 6.14 13.38 -7.62
C GLU A 50 5.74 12.08 -6.94
N GLU A 51 5.48 12.14 -5.64
CA GLU A 51 5.04 10.99 -4.85
C GLU A 51 3.61 10.61 -5.22
N LYS A 52 2.74 11.60 -5.42
CA LYS A 52 1.39 11.36 -5.94
C LYS A 52 1.41 10.59 -7.25
N LYS A 53 2.21 11.03 -8.23
CA LYS A 53 2.33 10.34 -9.52
C LYS A 53 2.81 8.90 -9.39
N LYS A 54 3.73 8.63 -8.46
CA LYS A 54 4.22 7.26 -8.21
C LYS A 54 3.12 6.39 -7.58
N THR A 55 2.42 6.91 -6.57
CA THR A 55 1.30 6.20 -5.93
C THR A 55 0.13 5.98 -6.89
N GLU A 56 -0.19 6.96 -7.74
CA GLU A 56 -1.18 6.81 -8.82
C GLU A 56 -0.81 5.71 -9.81
N LYS A 57 0.46 5.66 -10.23
CA LYS A 57 0.95 4.61 -11.13
C LYS A 57 0.82 3.23 -10.48
N LEU A 58 1.21 3.08 -9.21
CA LEU A 58 1.07 1.84 -8.47
C LEU A 58 -0.41 1.40 -8.35
N LEU A 59 -1.33 2.34 -8.11
CA LEU A 59 -2.77 2.06 -8.08
C LEU A 59 -3.32 1.56 -9.42
N GLN A 60 -2.71 1.92 -10.56
CA GLN A 60 -3.10 1.41 -11.88
C GLN A 60 -2.57 0.01 -12.17
N GLU A 61 -1.48 -0.40 -11.50
CA GLU A 61 -0.85 -1.72 -11.69
C GLU A 61 -1.44 -2.80 -10.77
N ILE A 62 -2.29 -2.42 -9.81
CA ILE A 62 -3.03 -3.31 -8.91
C ILE A 62 -4.38 -3.67 -9.54
#